data_AF-W7WK99-F1
#
_entry.id   AF-W7WK99-F1
#
_cell.length_a   1.000
_cell.length_b   1.000
_cell.length_c   1.000
_cell.angle_alpha   90.00
_cell.angle_beta   90.00
_cell.angle_gamma   90.00
#
_symmetry.space_group_name_H-M   'P 1'
#
loop_
_entity.id
_entity.type
_entity.pdbx_description
1 polymer ?
#
loop_
_entity_poly.entity_id
_entity_poly.type
_entity_poly.pdbx_seq_one_letter_code
_entity_poly.pdbx_strand_id
1 'polypeptide(L)'
;MHGRGALVERWLDGLAREGRNFERVEESPWNGLELDGAQLRETDGRLAAQVAAEDAVSDLALFDRTPAADSDGALAWSASGSASTAWQARAAQCLQAAGRQPQRLRDVPGLVVARTLAMLINEASDAVLQGVCSAADADLAMKLGVNYPAGPFEWLADWDVRQVVALLDRLDTHYRGERYRTSPALREQAWLRKATAT
;
A
#
# COMPACT_ATOMS: atom_id res chain seq x y z
N MET A 1 -1.96 5.40 16.63
CA MET A 1 -1.18 5.36 15.38
C MET A 1 -0.62 3.96 15.24
N HIS A 2 -0.93 3.30 14.14
CA HIS A 2 -0.69 1.88 13.93
C HIS A 2 0.46 1.63 12.95
N GLY A 3 1.30 0.66 13.30
CA GLY A 3 2.32 0.11 12.41
C GLY A 3 3.53 1.04 12.25
N ARG A 4 4.24 0.86 11.13
CA ARG A 4 5.50 1.55 10.82
C ARG A 4 5.51 1.94 9.34
N GLY A 5 6.22 3.01 9.00
CA GLY A 5 6.42 3.40 7.60
C GLY A 5 6.41 4.92 7.40
N ALA A 6 6.88 5.36 6.24
CA ALA A 6 7.14 6.78 5.98
C ALA A 6 5.92 7.70 6.19
N LEU A 7 4.72 7.26 5.80
CA LEU A 7 3.51 8.06 6.03
C LEU A 7 3.12 8.11 7.51
N VAL A 8 3.27 6.99 8.22
CA VAL A 8 3.02 6.92 9.67
C VAL A 8 3.97 7.85 10.42
N GLU A 9 5.26 7.84 10.09
CA GLU A 9 6.24 8.76 10.70
C GLU A 9 5.94 10.23 10.34
N ARG A 10 5.57 10.52 9.08
CA ARG A 10 5.14 11.89 8.68
C ARG A 10 3.91 12.37 9.44
N TRP A 11 2.95 11.49 9.69
CA TRP A 11 1.80 11.83 10.53
C TRP A 11 2.23 12.13 11.97
N LEU A 12 3.08 11.29 12.56
CA LEU A 12 3.59 11.52 13.91
C LEU A 12 4.30 12.88 14.01
N ASP A 13 5.16 13.20 13.03
CA ASP A 13 5.84 14.49 12.95
C ASP A 13 4.86 15.67 12.80
N GLY A 14 3.87 15.55 11.90
CA GLY A 14 2.85 16.57 11.68
C GLY A 14 2.01 16.84 12.92
N LEU A 15 1.53 15.77 13.55
CA LEU A 15 0.67 15.83 14.73
C LEU A 15 1.40 16.34 15.97
N ALA A 16 2.69 15.99 16.12
CA ALA A 16 3.55 16.53 17.18
C ALA A 16 3.70 18.06 17.05
N ARG A 17 3.84 18.60 15.84
CA ARG A 17 3.90 20.05 15.60
C ARG A 17 2.60 20.78 15.95
N GLU A 18 1.46 20.10 15.81
CA GLU A 18 0.14 20.63 16.18
C GLU A 18 -0.21 20.45 17.68
N GLY A 19 0.69 19.86 18.48
CA GLY A 19 0.45 19.61 19.90
C GLY A 19 -0.61 18.52 20.15
N ARG A 20 -0.84 17.63 19.19
CA ARG A 20 -1.78 16.51 19.32
C ARG A 20 -1.02 15.24 19.69
N ASN A 21 -1.45 14.59 20.76
CA ASN A 21 -0.85 13.33 21.22
C ASN A 21 -1.58 12.13 20.62
N PHE A 22 -0.81 11.15 20.16
CA PHE A 22 -1.29 9.85 19.71
C PHE A 22 -0.51 8.74 20.38
N GLU A 23 -1.20 7.71 20.84
CA GLU A 23 -0.56 6.47 21.27
C GLU A 23 -0.03 5.70 20.05
N ARG A 24 1.19 5.15 20.16
CA ARG A 24 1.79 4.31 19.10
C ARG A 24 1.55 2.84 19.42
N VAL A 25 0.98 2.13 18.46
CA VAL A 25 0.80 0.67 18.48
C VAL A 25 1.77 0.08 17.46
N GLU A 26 2.97 -0.26 17.93
CA GLU A 26 4.05 -0.74 17.05
C GLU A 26 3.75 -2.11 16.43
N GLU A 27 3.19 -3.03 17.22
CA GLU A 27 2.83 -4.37 16.78
C GLU A 27 1.40 -4.38 16.20
N SER A 28 1.23 -3.65 15.10
CA SER A 28 -0.03 -3.62 14.35
C SER A 28 0.10 -4.38 13.02
N PRO A 29 -0.90 -5.19 12.63
CA PRO A 29 -0.89 -5.88 11.34
C PRO A 29 -1.18 -4.97 10.14
N TRP A 30 -1.44 -3.67 10.40
CA TRP A 30 -1.71 -2.66 9.40
C TRP A 30 -1.08 -1.31 9.79
N ASN A 31 -0.82 -0.49 8.79
CA ASN A 31 -0.30 0.88 8.94
C ASN A 31 -1.44 1.88 8.82
N GLY A 32 -1.49 2.88 9.69
CA GLY A 32 -2.52 3.92 9.60
C GLY A 32 -2.86 4.58 10.92
N LEU A 33 -4.02 5.22 10.96
CA LEU A 33 -4.53 5.89 12.16
C LEU A 33 -5.89 5.32 12.58
N GLU A 34 -6.12 5.38 13.88
CA GLU A 34 -7.42 5.10 14.51
C GLU A 34 -7.84 6.33 15.33
N LEU A 35 -9.12 6.68 15.25
CA LEU A 35 -9.76 7.78 15.96
C LEU A 35 -11.16 7.34 16.40
N ASP A 36 -11.39 7.20 17.71
CA ASP A 36 -12.71 6.86 18.27
C ASP A 36 -13.35 5.61 17.62
N GLY A 37 -12.53 4.61 17.31
CA GLY A 37 -12.95 3.36 16.64
C GLY A 37 -13.07 3.47 15.11
N ALA A 38 -13.00 4.67 14.54
CA ALA A 38 -12.89 4.87 13.09
C ALA A 38 -11.43 4.71 12.63
N GLN A 39 -11.21 4.14 11.45
CA GLN A 39 -9.87 3.75 11.01
C GLN A 39 -9.59 4.16 9.58
N LEU A 40 -8.38 4.68 9.37
CA LEU A 40 -7.82 5.01 8.06
C LEU A 40 -6.53 4.22 7.90
N ARG A 41 -6.55 3.20 7.03
CA ARG A 41 -5.48 2.21 6.89
C ARG A 41 -4.82 2.24 5.51
N GLU A 42 -3.56 1.88 5.42
CA GLU A 42 -2.90 1.62 4.14
C GLU A 42 -3.55 0.40 3.47
N THR A 43 -3.75 0.44 2.16
CA THR A 43 -4.32 -0.70 1.43
C THR A 43 -3.40 -1.92 1.51
N ASP A 44 -3.99 -3.09 1.77
CA ASP A 44 -3.31 -4.38 1.76
C ASP A 44 -3.70 -5.24 0.55
N GLY A 45 -4.44 -4.67 -0.42
CA GLY A 45 -5.00 -5.37 -1.56
C GLY A 45 -6.49 -5.67 -1.45
N ARG A 46 -7.08 -5.64 -0.25
CA ARG A 46 -8.54 -5.69 -0.07
C ARG A 46 -9.17 -4.34 -0.41
N LEU A 47 -10.47 -4.37 -0.71
CA LEU A 47 -11.33 -3.19 -0.79
C LEU A 47 -11.79 -2.76 0.61
N ALA A 48 -12.06 -1.49 0.83
CA ALA A 48 -12.43 -0.92 2.12
C ALA A 48 -13.68 -1.61 2.69
N ALA A 49 -14.72 -1.86 1.89
CA ALA A 49 -15.90 -2.58 2.38
C ALA A 49 -15.59 -4.02 2.85
N GLN A 50 -14.60 -4.70 2.27
CA GLN A 50 -14.19 -6.04 2.71
C GLN A 50 -13.48 -5.97 4.05
N VAL A 51 -12.51 -5.06 4.21
CA VAL A 51 -11.80 -4.86 5.48
C VAL A 51 -12.79 -4.43 6.58
N ALA A 52 -13.74 -3.55 6.26
CA ALA A 52 -14.77 -3.11 7.18
C ALA A 52 -15.62 -4.28 7.71
N ALA A 53 -16.00 -5.20 6.82
CA ALA A 53 -16.80 -6.37 7.15
C ALA A 53 -16.00 -7.42 7.95
N GLU A 54 -14.78 -7.73 7.52
CA GLU A 54 -13.93 -8.75 8.15
C GLU A 54 -13.44 -8.33 9.54
N ASP A 55 -13.14 -7.04 9.73
CA ASP A 55 -12.58 -6.52 10.97
C ASP A 55 -13.64 -5.83 11.86
N ALA A 56 -14.90 -5.85 11.45
CA ALA A 56 -16.05 -5.23 12.15
C ALA A 56 -15.87 -3.72 12.42
N VAL A 57 -15.42 -2.96 11.42
CA VAL A 57 -15.18 -1.50 11.51
C VAL A 57 -16.09 -0.75 10.55
N SER A 58 -17.13 -0.10 11.08
CA SER A 58 -18.11 0.63 10.26
C SER A 58 -17.51 1.84 9.54
N ASP A 59 -16.73 2.65 10.27
CA ASP A 59 -16.07 3.85 9.78
C ASP A 59 -14.65 3.51 9.32
N LEU A 60 -14.56 2.85 8.17
CA LEU A 60 -13.29 2.48 7.58
C LEU A 60 -13.02 3.22 6.26
N ALA A 61 -11.80 3.76 6.15
CA ALA A 61 -11.23 4.24 4.91
C ALA A 61 -9.85 3.59 4.65
N LEU A 62 -9.50 3.46 3.37
CA LEU A 62 -8.19 2.99 2.93
C LEU A 62 -7.47 4.08 2.13
N PHE A 63 -6.17 4.26 2.34
CA PHE A 63 -5.31 5.07 1.49
C PHE A 63 -4.28 4.20 0.77
N ASP A 64 -3.80 4.70 -0.37
CA ASP A 64 -2.90 3.97 -1.26
C ASP A 64 -1.44 4.01 -0.78
N ARG A 65 -0.59 3.18 -1.37
CA ARG A 65 0.84 3.20 -1.10
C ARG A 65 1.50 4.41 -1.76
N THR A 66 2.49 4.99 -1.10
CA THR A 66 3.31 6.08 -1.65
C THR A 66 4.74 5.58 -1.93
N PRO A 67 5.14 5.37 -3.19
CA PRO A 67 6.50 4.92 -3.52
C PRO A 67 7.58 5.97 -3.24
N ALA A 68 7.22 7.25 -3.13
CA ALA A 68 8.12 8.31 -2.68
C ALA A 68 7.62 8.86 -1.34
N ALA A 69 8.41 8.66 -0.27
CA ALA A 69 8.12 9.19 1.06
C ALA A 69 7.96 10.72 1.06
N ASP A 70 8.72 11.40 0.20
CA ASP A 70 9.06 12.81 0.37
C ASP A 70 8.23 13.84 -0.41
N SER A 71 7.33 13.43 -1.30
CA SER A 71 6.55 14.40 -2.09
C SER A 71 5.24 14.79 -1.43
N ASP A 72 4.95 16.09 -1.32
CA ASP A 72 3.62 16.64 -0.97
C ASP A 72 2.60 16.42 -2.11
N GLY A 73 2.41 15.15 -2.46
CA GLY A 73 1.75 14.71 -3.68
C GLY A 73 0.34 14.20 -3.49
N ALA A 74 -0.30 13.92 -4.63
CA ALA A 74 -1.58 13.25 -4.68
C ALA A 74 -1.52 11.87 -4.00
N LEU A 75 -2.52 11.58 -3.17
CA LEU A 75 -2.66 10.29 -2.52
C LEU A 75 -4.07 9.74 -2.75
N ALA A 76 -4.16 8.63 -3.48
CA ALA A 76 -5.42 7.94 -3.67
C ALA A 76 -5.94 7.38 -2.36
N TRP A 77 -7.26 7.44 -2.16
CA TRP A 77 -7.93 6.84 -1.03
C TRP A 77 -9.37 6.47 -1.37
N SER A 78 -9.99 5.61 -0.57
CA SER A 78 -11.40 5.24 -0.67
C SER A 78 -11.99 5.03 0.72
N ALA A 79 -13.31 4.99 0.80
CA ALA A 79 -14.03 4.67 2.04
C ALA A 79 -14.96 3.48 1.79
N SER A 80 -15.16 2.68 2.83
CA SER A 80 -16.17 1.61 2.82
C SER A 80 -17.56 2.21 2.59
N GLY A 81 -18.46 1.41 2.00
CA GLY A 81 -19.85 1.83 1.79
C GLY A 81 -20.61 2.10 3.11
N SER A 82 -20.15 1.53 4.22
CA SER A 82 -20.69 1.74 5.58
C SER A 82 -20.15 2.98 6.27
N ALA A 83 -19.08 3.61 5.77
CA ALA A 83 -18.46 4.75 6.42
C ALA A 83 -19.40 5.97 6.41
N SER A 84 -19.58 6.57 7.57
CA SER A 84 -20.35 7.80 7.76
C SER A 84 -19.76 8.96 6.94
N THR A 85 -20.62 9.92 6.57
CA THR A 85 -20.18 11.14 5.87
C THR A 85 -19.22 11.97 6.72
N ALA A 86 -19.42 11.96 8.04
CA ALA A 86 -18.54 12.59 9.02
C ALA A 86 -17.14 11.96 8.97
N TRP A 87 -17.05 10.63 8.98
CA TRP A 87 -15.77 9.95 8.89
C TRP A 87 -15.09 10.16 7.54
N GLN A 88 -15.84 10.10 6.43
CA GLN A 88 -15.27 10.37 5.10
C GLN A 88 -14.60 11.76 5.03
N ALA A 89 -15.24 12.79 5.59
CA ALA A 89 -14.66 14.13 5.66
C ALA A 89 -13.42 14.16 6.57
N ARG A 90 -13.48 13.51 7.73
CA ARG A 90 -12.38 13.45 8.70
C ARG A 90 -11.16 12.70 8.16
N ALA A 91 -11.36 11.59 7.46
CA ALA A 91 -10.30 10.80 6.83
C ALA A 91 -9.53 11.63 5.78
N ALA A 92 -10.25 12.37 4.94
CA ALA A 92 -9.62 13.29 3.98
C ALA A 92 -8.79 14.38 4.68
N GLN A 93 -9.31 14.96 5.77
CA GLN A 93 -8.57 15.95 6.57
C GLN A 93 -7.32 15.34 7.22
N CYS A 94 -7.38 14.10 7.69
CA CYS A 94 -6.20 13.40 8.21
C CYS A 94 -5.10 13.24 7.14
N LEU A 95 -5.48 12.90 5.90
CA LEU A 95 -4.52 12.80 4.78
C LEU A 95 -3.93 14.17 4.44
N GLN A 96 -4.73 15.24 4.47
CA GLN A 96 -4.25 16.62 4.29
C GLN A 96 -3.27 17.03 5.37
N ALA A 97 -3.57 16.72 6.63
CA ALA A 97 -2.67 16.96 7.77
C ALA A 97 -1.34 16.18 7.67
N ALA A 98 -1.31 15.09 6.89
CA ALA A 98 -0.07 14.36 6.56
C ALA A 98 0.80 15.07 5.49
N GLY A 99 0.36 16.21 4.96
CA GLY A 99 0.97 16.85 3.80
C GLY A 99 0.63 16.17 2.48
N ARG A 100 -0.48 15.44 2.38
CA ARG A 100 -0.93 14.79 1.13
C ARG A 100 -2.11 15.52 0.51
N GLN A 101 -2.27 15.36 -0.81
CA GLN A 101 -3.43 15.86 -1.55
C GLN A 101 -4.40 14.70 -1.82
N PRO A 102 -5.38 14.43 -0.93
CA PRO A 102 -6.21 13.23 -1.03
C PRO A 102 -7.08 13.24 -2.29
N GLN A 103 -6.94 12.20 -3.11
CA GLN A 103 -7.75 11.95 -4.29
C GLN A 103 -8.71 10.80 -4.01
N ARG A 104 -10.00 11.11 -3.84
CA ARG A 104 -11.00 10.08 -3.55
C ARG A 104 -11.26 9.27 -4.81
N LEU A 105 -11.05 7.96 -4.73
CA LEU A 105 -11.35 7.00 -5.77
C LEU A 105 -12.54 6.11 -5.37
N ARG A 106 -13.00 5.31 -6.33
CA ARG A 106 -13.92 4.21 -6.05
C ARG A 106 -13.24 3.19 -5.15
N ASP A 107 -13.99 2.59 -4.24
CA ASP A 107 -13.53 1.46 -3.46
C ASP A 107 -13.27 0.25 -4.37
N VAL A 108 -11.99 -0.07 -4.58
CA VAL A 108 -11.53 -1.17 -5.42
C VAL A 108 -10.32 -1.84 -4.78
N PRO A 109 -10.14 -3.16 -4.96
CA PRO A 109 -8.97 -3.89 -4.46
C PRO A 109 -7.64 -3.25 -4.86
N GLY A 110 -6.77 -3.00 -3.87
CA GLY A 110 -5.41 -2.49 -4.06
C GLY A 110 -5.29 -1.07 -4.62
N LEU A 111 -6.40 -0.31 -4.65
CA LEU A 111 -6.48 1.06 -5.15
C LEU A 111 -5.81 1.24 -6.52
N VAL A 112 -5.05 2.30 -6.77
CA VAL A 112 -4.44 2.56 -8.10
C VAL A 112 -2.93 2.34 -8.09
N VAL A 113 -2.22 2.84 -7.08
CA VAL A 113 -0.76 2.78 -6.99
C VAL A 113 -0.30 1.40 -6.56
N ALA A 114 -0.78 0.90 -5.41
CA ALA A 114 -0.33 -0.38 -4.87
C ALA A 114 -0.55 -1.54 -5.86
N ARG A 115 -1.74 -1.66 -6.46
CA ARG A 115 -1.97 -2.70 -7.48
C ARG A 115 -1.11 -2.56 -8.73
N THR A 116 -0.75 -1.33 -9.11
CA THR A 116 0.04 -1.08 -10.33
C THR A 116 1.49 -1.41 -10.08
N LEU A 117 2.05 -0.94 -8.95
CA LEU A 117 3.41 -1.28 -8.54
C LEU A 117 3.58 -2.78 -8.34
N ALA A 118 2.63 -3.46 -7.67
CA ALA A 118 2.70 -4.90 -7.49
C ALA A 118 2.72 -5.66 -8.83
N MET A 119 1.92 -5.21 -9.82
CA MET A 119 1.96 -5.81 -11.16
C MET A 119 3.23 -5.48 -11.93
N LEU A 120 3.82 -4.29 -11.79
CA LEU A 120 5.12 -3.96 -12.40
C LEU A 120 6.23 -4.84 -11.83
N ILE A 121 6.24 -5.05 -10.51
CA ILE A 121 7.15 -5.97 -9.83
C ILE A 121 6.94 -7.40 -10.34
N ASN A 122 5.68 -7.83 -10.43
CA ASN A 122 5.32 -9.17 -10.87
C ASN A 122 5.75 -9.46 -12.32
N GLU A 123 5.48 -8.52 -13.22
CA GLU A 123 5.85 -8.64 -14.64
C GLU A 123 7.36 -8.63 -14.83
N ALA A 124 8.08 -7.76 -14.12
CA ALA A 124 9.54 -7.73 -14.15
C ALA A 124 10.14 -9.05 -13.62
N SER A 125 9.53 -9.64 -12.58
CA SER A 125 9.95 -10.94 -12.05
C SER A 125 9.78 -12.06 -13.07
N ASP A 126 8.68 -12.05 -13.83
CA ASP A 126 8.46 -13.01 -14.92
C ASP A 126 9.43 -12.78 -16.10
N ALA A 127 9.72 -11.55 -16.47
CA ALA A 127 10.70 -11.23 -17.52
C ALA A 127 12.10 -11.76 -17.17
N VAL A 128 12.52 -11.62 -15.91
CA VAL A 128 13.78 -12.19 -15.42
C VAL A 128 13.74 -13.71 -15.40
N LEU A 129 12.65 -14.32 -14.89
CA LEU A 129 12.48 -15.78 -14.87
C LEU A 129 12.55 -16.40 -16.27
N GLN A 130 12.01 -15.71 -17.27
CA GLN A 130 11.99 -16.14 -18.67
C GLN A 130 13.30 -15.83 -19.41
N GLY A 131 14.28 -15.21 -18.76
CA GLY A 131 15.57 -14.87 -19.35
C GLY A 131 15.53 -13.70 -20.35
N VAL A 132 14.50 -12.85 -20.29
CA VAL A 132 14.38 -11.67 -21.17
C VAL A 132 15.43 -10.62 -20.84
N CYS A 133 15.70 -10.41 -19.56
CA CYS A 133 16.68 -9.45 -19.06
C CYS A 133 17.18 -9.84 -17.66
N SER A 134 18.23 -9.15 -17.18
CA SER A 134 18.60 -9.20 -15.76
C SER A 134 17.73 -8.25 -14.93
N ALA A 135 17.70 -8.44 -13.60
CA ALA A 135 16.98 -7.52 -12.70
C ALA A 135 17.51 -6.07 -12.80
N ALA A 136 18.83 -5.92 -12.91
CA ALA A 136 19.46 -4.61 -13.07
C ALA A 136 19.09 -3.94 -14.41
N ASP A 137 19.03 -4.73 -15.50
CA ASP A 137 18.61 -4.22 -16.80
C ASP A 137 17.13 -3.81 -16.81
N ALA A 138 16.27 -4.58 -16.13
CA ALA A 138 14.86 -4.23 -15.97
C ALA A 138 14.72 -2.88 -15.23
N ASP A 139 15.41 -2.69 -14.12
CA ASP A 139 15.39 -1.41 -13.39
C ASP A 139 15.91 -0.25 -14.24
N LEU A 140 17.02 -0.45 -14.96
CA LEU A 140 17.60 0.56 -15.83
C LEU A 140 16.65 0.94 -16.98
N ALA A 141 16.03 -0.05 -17.63
CA ALA A 141 15.07 0.16 -18.69
C ALA A 141 13.83 0.92 -18.21
N MET A 142 13.31 0.59 -17.02
CA MET A 142 12.12 1.26 -16.49
C MET A 142 12.42 2.70 -16.04
N LYS A 143 13.63 2.95 -15.51
CA LYS A 143 14.06 4.30 -15.15
C LYS A 143 14.41 5.17 -16.36
N LEU A 144 15.26 4.69 -17.26
CA LEU A 144 15.78 5.50 -18.37
C LEU A 144 14.91 5.43 -19.64
N GLY A 145 14.13 4.37 -19.81
CA GLY A 145 13.28 4.16 -20.98
C GLY A 145 11.88 4.76 -20.83
N VAL A 146 11.26 4.64 -19.65
CA VAL A 146 9.90 5.16 -19.38
C VAL A 146 9.81 6.15 -18.23
N ASN A 147 10.96 6.63 -17.74
CA ASN A 147 11.09 7.72 -16.78
C ASN A 147 10.39 7.47 -15.44
N TYR A 148 10.37 6.22 -14.96
CA TYR A 148 9.98 5.95 -13.58
C TYR A 148 11.06 6.41 -12.60
N PRO A 149 10.69 6.87 -11.39
CA PRO A 149 11.65 7.36 -10.40
C PRO A 149 12.51 6.23 -9.79
N ALA A 150 12.04 4.99 -9.85
CA ALA A 150 12.77 3.79 -9.44
C ALA A 150 12.35 2.61 -10.33
N GLY A 151 13.19 1.58 -10.36
CA GLY A 151 12.91 0.34 -11.07
C GLY A 151 11.99 -0.62 -10.30
N PRO A 152 11.41 -1.65 -10.96
CA PRO A 152 10.58 -2.66 -10.31
C PRO A 152 11.27 -3.36 -9.13
N PHE A 153 12.55 -3.73 -9.25
CA PHE A 153 13.26 -4.43 -8.18
C PHE A 153 13.73 -3.48 -7.08
N GLU A 154 13.97 -2.20 -7.39
CA GLU A 154 14.15 -1.14 -6.39
C GLU A 154 12.87 -0.94 -5.56
N TRP A 155 11.69 -0.87 -6.19
CA TRP A 155 10.42 -0.82 -5.45
C TRP A 155 10.16 -2.07 -4.61
N LEU A 156 10.56 -3.26 -5.10
CA LEU A 156 10.48 -4.50 -4.34
C LEU A 156 11.46 -4.53 -3.15
N ALA A 157 12.61 -3.85 -3.23
CA ALA A 157 13.51 -3.74 -2.08
C ALA A 157 12.84 -2.96 -0.93
N ASP A 158 12.05 -1.94 -1.26
CA ASP A 158 11.33 -1.08 -0.31
C ASP A 158 9.93 -1.61 0.09
N TRP A 159 9.47 -2.70 -0.52
CA TRP A 159 8.17 -3.32 -0.25
C TRP A 159 8.38 -4.77 0.15
N ASP A 160 7.91 -5.19 1.33
CA ASP A 160 8.06 -6.60 1.70
C ASP A 160 7.46 -7.52 0.62
N VAL A 161 8.28 -8.34 -0.03
CA VAL A 161 7.87 -9.31 -1.05
C VAL A 161 6.66 -10.14 -0.60
N ARG A 162 6.55 -10.47 0.69
CA ARG A 162 5.41 -11.19 1.24
C ARG A 162 4.12 -10.37 1.17
N GLN A 163 4.20 -9.06 1.36
CA GLN A 163 3.09 -8.13 1.21
C GLN A 163 2.72 -7.95 -0.28
N VAL A 164 3.70 -7.89 -1.18
CA VAL A 164 3.46 -7.83 -2.63
C VAL A 164 2.71 -9.08 -3.10
N VAL A 165 3.20 -10.28 -2.72
CA VAL A 165 2.55 -11.56 -3.04
C VAL A 165 1.15 -11.63 -2.43
N ALA A 166 0.97 -11.27 -1.16
CA ALA A 166 -0.34 -11.26 -0.51
C ALA A 166 -1.33 -10.31 -1.19
N LEU A 167 -0.86 -9.14 -1.64
CA LEU A 167 -1.69 -8.19 -2.39
C LEU A 167 -2.10 -8.79 -3.74
N LEU A 168 -1.17 -9.40 -4.48
CA LEU A 168 -1.47 -10.06 -5.76
C LEU A 168 -2.47 -11.22 -5.57
N ASP A 169 -2.29 -12.06 -4.54
CA ASP A 169 -3.19 -13.17 -4.22
C ASP A 169 -4.61 -12.68 -3.89
N ARG A 170 -4.72 -11.53 -3.19
CA ARG A 170 -6.02 -10.88 -2.93
C ARG A 170 -6.67 -10.33 -4.20
N LEU A 171 -5.89 -9.70 -5.08
CA LEU A 171 -6.38 -9.23 -6.38
C LEU A 171 -6.86 -10.40 -7.25
N ASP A 172 -6.08 -11.47 -7.34
CA ASP A 172 -6.42 -12.68 -8.09
C ASP A 172 -7.68 -13.35 -7.54
N THR A 173 -7.78 -13.47 -6.22
CA THR A 173 -8.99 -13.99 -5.55
C THR A 173 -10.23 -13.14 -5.82
N HIS A 174 -10.08 -11.81 -5.86
CA HIS A 174 -11.22 -10.91 -6.10
C HIS A 174 -11.69 -10.94 -7.55
N TYR A 175 -10.76 -10.79 -8.51
CA TYR A 175 -11.11 -10.67 -9.92
C TYR A 175 -11.30 -12.00 -10.63
N ARG A 176 -10.71 -13.08 -10.08
CA ARG A 176 -10.73 -14.45 -10.62
C ARG A 176 -10.27 -14.49 -12.08
N GLY A 177 -8.98 -14.67 -12.30
CA GLY A 177 -8.42 -14.89 -13.63
C GLY A 177 -6.93 -14.57 -13.70
N GLU A 178 -6.27 -14.93 -14.81
CA GLU A 178 -4.81 -14.94 -14.88
C GLU A 178 -4.14 -13.55 -14.80
N ARG A 179 -4.90 -12.46 -14.90
CA ARG A 179 -4.35 -11.09 -14.89
C ARG A 179 -3.48 -10.79 -13.67
N TYR A 180 -3.87 -11.26 -12.49
CA TYR A 180 -3.20 -10.97 -11.22
C TYR A 180 -2.43 -12.17 -10.68
N ARG A 181 -2.19 -13.20 -11.50
CA ARG A 181 -1.40 -14.36 -11.07
C ARG A 181 -0.03 -13.88 -10.57
N THR A 182 0.42 -14.42 -9.45
CA THR A 182 1.76 -14.14 -8.96
C THR A 182 2.80 -14.94 -9.76
N SER A 183 3.89 -14.28 -10.12
CA SER A 183 5.09 -14.88 -10.70
C SER A 183 5.62 -16.00 -9.79
N PRO A 184 5.98 -17.17 -10.35
CA PRO A 184 6.61 -18.24 -9.59
C PRO A 184 7.90 -17.78 -8.87
N ALA A 185 8.72 -16.97 -9.54
CA ALA A 185 9.97 -16.45 -8.97
C ALA A 185 9.71 -15.53 -7.77
N LEU A 186 8.73 -14.63 -7.89
CA LEU A 186 8.35 -13.74 -6.80
C LEU A 186 7.79 -14.52 -5.60
N ARG A 187 7.00 -15.57 -5.85
CA ARG A 187 6.47 -16.46 -4.81
C ARG A 187 7.58 -17.25 -4.12
N GLU A 188 8.54 -17.78 -4.88
CA GLU A 188 9.72 -18.45 -4.33
C GLU A 188 10.55 -17.51 -3.44
N GLN A 189 10.80 -16.29 -3.90
CA GLN A 189 11.51 -15.27 -3.11
C GLN A 189 10.80 -14.97 -1.78
N ALA A 190 9.46 -14.94 -1.77
CA ALA A 190 8.68 -14.78 -0.55
C ALA A 190 8.87 -15.93 0.46
N TRP A 191 9.00 -17.17 -0.01
CA TRP A 191 9.28 -18.32 0.86
C TRP A 191 10.72 -18.33 1.38
N LEU A 192 11.67 -17.90 0.55
CA LEU A 192 13.09 -17.88 0.89
C LEU A 192 13.45 -16.77 1.88
N ARG A 193 12.63 -15.71 1.97
CA ARG A 193 12.81 -14.60 2.93
C ARG A 193 12.46 -15.00 4.38
N LYS A 194 12.90 -16.18 4.84
CA LYS A 194 12.72 -16.72 6.20
C LYS A 194 12.67 -15.60 7.25
N ALA A 195 11.69 -15.69 8.16
CA ALA A 195 11.43 -14.76 9.26
C ALA A 195 12.73 -14.24 9.90
N THR A 196 13.18 -13.06 9.47
CA THR A 196 14.22 -12.32 10.18
C THR A 196 13.56 -11.68 11.39
N ALA A 197 13.32 -12.50 12.40
CA ALA A 197 13.05 -12.09 13.77
C ALA A 197 14.10 -12.78 14.64
N THR A 198 15.15 -12.04 14.95
CA THR A 198 15.95 -12.24 16.15
C THR A 198 16.25 -10.86 16.70
#